data_AF-A0A965NWY7-F1
#
_entry.id   AF-A0A965NWY7-F1
#
_cell.length_a   1.000
_cell.length_b   1.000
_cell.length_c   1.000
_cell.angle_alpha   90.00
_cell.angle_beta   90.00
_cell.angle_gamma   90.00
#
_symmetry.space_group_name_H-M   'P 1'
#
loop_
_entity.id
_entity.type
_entity.pdbx_description
1 polymer ?
#
loop_
_entity_poly.entity_id
_entity_poly.type
_entity_poly.pdbx_seq_one_letter_code
_entity_poly.pdbx_strand_id
1 'polypeptide(L)'
;YDAVALYSLKRNEFQTRIYNDIEKNFKKRGLVLEQLLIRNINLPNSVKQTIESKINAEQDAQKMQFVLQKEKQEAERKRVEAQGIADYQKILSTGLSDKQLQYESIIAQKELAKSPNAKVIIMGSSKGTPIILGNN
;
A
#
# COMPACT_ATOMS: atom_id res chain seq x y z
N TYR A 1 -13.49 -10.63 16.25
CA TYR A 1 -14.81 -10.89 16.88
C TYR A 1 -15.01 -9.84 17.95
N ASP A 2 -16.10 -9.10 17.76
CA ASP A 2 -16.44 -7.82 18.36
C ASP A 2 -16.23 -7.79 19.89
N ALA A 3 -15.31 -6.95 20.37
CA ALA A 3 -15.06 -6.75 21.80
C ALA A 3 -16.34 -6.29 22.53
N VAL A 4 -17.29 -5.68 21.81
CA VAL A 4 -18.61 -5.31 22.32
C VAL A 4 -19.52 -6.54 22.47
N ALA A 5 -19.40 -7.55 21.59
CA ALA A 5 -20.17 -8.79 21.71
C ALA A 5 -19.79 -9.59 22.96
N LEU A 6 -18.51 -9.58 23.35
CA LEU A 6 -18.08 -10.16 24.64
C LEU A 6 -18.78 -9.49 25.82
N TYR A 7 -18.99 -8.17 25.77
CA TYR A 7 -19.74 -7.46 26.80
C TYR A 7 -21.23 -7.80 26.77
N SER A 8 -21.86 -7.83 25.59
CA SER A 8 -23.28 -8.20 25.45
C SER A 8 -23.55 -9.63 25.96
N LEU A 9 -22.68 -10.59 25.61
CA LEU A 9 -22.77 -11.97 26.08
C LEU A 9 -22.58 -12.08 27.59
N LYS A 10 -21.51 -11.48 28.14
CA LYS A 10 -21.26 -11.49 29.59
C LYS A 10 -22.32 -10.71 30.38
N ARG A 11 -22.96 -9.70 29.78
CA ARG A 11 -24.05 -8.95 30.40
C ARG A 11 -25.28 -9.82 30.59
N ASN A 12 -25.64 -10.64 29.61
CA ASN A 12 -26.76 -11.57 29.74
C ASN A 12 -26.50 -12.61 30.85
N GLU A 13 -25.31 -13.22 30.86
CA GLU A 13 -24.93 -14.15 31.95
C GLU A 13 -24.98 -13.48 33.33
N PHE A 14 -24.46 -12.26 33.43
CA PHE A 14 -24.50 -11.48 34.66
C PHE A 14 -25.93 -11.17 35.11
N GLN A 15 -26.79 -10.77 34.18
CA GLN A 15 -28.19 -10.47 34.47
C GLN A 15 -28.95 -11.71 34.97
N THR A 16 -28.76 -12.87 34.33
CA THR A 16 -29.36 -14.13 34.79
C THR A 16 -28.87 -14.51 36.18
N ARG A 17 -27.58 -14.33 36.48
CA ARG A 17 -27.02 -14.64 37.80
C ARG A 17 -27.62 -13.75 38.89
N ILE A 18 -27.75 -12.44 38.64
CA ILE A 18 -28.39 -11.49 39.57
C ILE A 18 -29.87 -11.85 39.76
N TYR A 19 -30.59 -12.15 38.68
CA TYR A 19 -32.01 -12.52 38.73
C TYR A 19 -32.22 -13.73 39.65
N ASN A 20 -31.47 -14.82 39.44
CA ASN A 20 -31.61 -16.05 40.22
C ASN A 20 -31.31 -15.83 41.72
N ASP A 21 -30.32 -15.00 42.04
CA ASP A 21 -29.93 -14.74 43.44
C ASP A 21 -30.98 -13.91 44.20
N ILE A 22 -31.55 -12.91 43.52
CA ILE A 22 -32.64 -12.09 44.06
C ILE A 22 -33.92 -12.92 44.17
N GLU A 23 -34.29 -13.67 43.13
CA GLU A 23 -35.47 -14.54 43.12
C GLU A 23 -35.44 -15.53 44.29
N LYS A 24 -34.28 -16.16 44.55
CA LYS A 24 -34.09 -17.08 45.67
C LYS A 24 -34.28 -16.41 47.02
N ASN A 25 -33.82 -15.16 47.18
CA ASN A 25 -34.03 -14.38 48.41
C ASN A 25 -35.50 -13.95 48.59
N PHE A 26 -36.18 -13.59 47.50
CA PHE A 26 -37.58 -13.17 47.52
C PHE A 26 -38.52 -14.34 47.82
N LYS A 27 -38.25 -15.52 47.25
CA LYS A 27 -38.98 -16.76 47.55
C LYS A 27 -38.96 -17.13 49.03
N LYS A 28 -37.84 -16.93 49.73
CA LYS A 28 -37.75 -17.15 51.19
C LYS A 28 -38.69 -16.25 52.00
N ARG A 29 -39.09 -15.11 51.45
CA ARG A 29 -39.97 -14.13 52.08
C ARG A 29 -41.41 -14.18 51.53
N GLY A 30 -41.72 -15.17 50.68
CA GLY A 30 -43.04 -15.29 50.04
C GLY A 30 -43.32 -14.26 48.94
N LEU A 31 -42.28 -13.58 48.42
CA LEU A 31 -42.42 -12.60 47.36
C LEU A 31 -42.09 -13.22 45.99
N VAL A 32 -42.83 -12.81 44.95
CA VAL A 32 -42.60 -13.23 43.56
C VAL A 32 -41.91 -12.09 42.80
N LEU A 33 -40.83 -12.41 42.09
CA LEU A 33 -40.08 -11.47 41.27
C LEU A 33 -40.58 -11.54 39.82
N GLU A 34 -41.37 -10.54 39.39
CA GLU A 34 -41.90 -10.50 38.01
C GLU A 34 -40.87 -10.02 36.99
N GLN A 35 -40.19 -8.90 37.26
CA GLN A 35 -39.20 -8.33 36.33
C GLN A 35 -38.08 -7.59 37.06
N LEU A 36 -36.85 -7.78 36.57
CA LEU A 36 -35.66 -7.05 37.03
C LEU A 36 -35.09 -6.23 35.87
N LEU A 37 -35.10 -4.90 36.00
CA LEU A 37 -34.51 -3.98 35.02
C LEU A 37 -33.20 -3.41 35.54
N ILE A 38 -32.08 -3.83 34.93
CA ILE A 38 -30.77 -3.26 35.22
C ILE A 38 -30.57 -2.00 34.36
N ARG A 39 -30.61 -0.84 35.00
CA ARG A 39 -30.53 0.46 34.32
C ARG A 39 -29.10 0.86 33.95
N ASN A 40 -28.19 0.85 34.94
CA ASN A 40 -26.79 1.24 34.75
C ASN A 40 -25.86 0.19 35.36
N ILE A 41 -24.84 -0.24 34.60
CA ILE A 41 -23.73 -1.06 35.10
C ILE A 41 -22.48 -0.19 35.04
N ASN A 42 -21.94 0.17 36.20
CA ASN A 42 -20.64 0.85 36.26
C ASN A 42 -19.54 -0.20 36.19
N LEU A 43 -18.87 -0.26 35.04
CA LEU A 43 -17.70 -1.09 34.86
C LEU A 43 -16.51 -0.50 35.62
N PRO A 44 -15.68 -1.33 36.28
CA PRO A 44 -14.40 -0.90 36.81
C PRO A 44 -13.51 -0.34 35.70
N ASN A 45 -12.75 0.72 36.00
CA ASN A 45 -11.85 1.37 35.05
C ASN A 45 -10.89 0.39 34.35
N SER A 46 -10.45 -0.66 35.04
CA SER A 46 -9.55 -1.69 34.51
C SER A 46 -10.14 -2.46 33.32
N VAL A 47 -11.43 -2.79 33.38
CA VAL A 47 -12.10 -3.53 32.30
C VAL A 47 -12.31 -2.63 31.09
N LYS A 48 -12.68 -1.37 31.31
CA LYS A 48 -12.82 -0.38 30.24
C LYS A 48 -11.50 -0.17 29.50
N GLN A 49 -10.41 0.03 30.23
CA GLN A 49 -9.07 0.18 29.65
C GLN A 49 -8.64 -1.06 28.86
N THR A 50 -8.93 -2.26 29.36
CA THR A 50 -8.58 -3.50 28.65
C THR A 50 -9.33 -3.63 27.32
N ILE A 51 -10.62 -3.27 27.31
CA ILE A 51 -11.44 -3.27 26.09
C ILE A 51 -10.92 -2.24 25.09
N GLU A 52 -10.67 -1.00 25.52
CA GLU A 52 -10.14 0.06 24.67
C GLU A 52 -8.76 -0.30 24.11
N SER A 53 -7.87 -0.84 24.95
CA SER A 53 -6.55 -1.30 24.52
C SER A 53 -6.64 -2.42 23.48
N LYS A 54 -7.55 -3.38 23.66
CA LYS A 54 -7.76 -4.46 22.68
C LYS A 54 -8.29 -3.93 21.35
N ILE A 55 -9.28 -3.03 21.39
CA ILE A 55 -9.84 -2.42 20.18
C ILE A 55 -8.74 -1.65 19.42
N ASN A 56 -7.94 -0.85 20.13
CA ASN A 56 -6.84 -0.12 19.52
C ASN A 56 -5.81 -1.06 18.89
N ALA A 57 -5.42 -2.13 19.59
CA ALA A 57 -4.49 -3.12 19.06
C ALA A 57 -5.02 -3.83 17.80
N GLU A 58 -6.31 -4.17 17.76
CA GLU A 58 -6.93 -4.76 16.57
C GLU A 58 -6.95 -3.78 15.38
N GLN A 59 -7.27 -2.50 15.63
CA GLN A 59 -7.26 -1.46 14.60
C GLN A 59 -5.85 -1.19 14.08
N ASP A 60 -4.85 -1.13 14.95
CA ASP A 60 -3.46 -0.94 14.59
C ASP A 60 -2.93 -2.11 13.75
N ALA A 61 -3.28 -3.34 14.14
CA ALA A 61 -2.94 -4.53 13.36
C ALA A 61 -3.56 -4.51 11.96
N GLN A 62 -4.85 -4.15 11.85
CA GLN A 62 -5.52 -4.00 10.55
C GLN A 62 -4.86 -2.91 9.70
N LYS A 63 -4.57 -1.74 10.29
CA LYS A 63 -3.87 -0.65 9.60
C LYS A 63 -2.51 -1.09 9.09
N MET A 64 -1.72 -1.82 9.89
CA MET A 64 -0.42 -2.34 9.49
C MET A 64 -0.53 -3.33 8.32
N GLN A 65 -1.54 -4.20 8.31
CA GLN A 65 -1.80 -5.09 7.18
C GLN A 65 -2.05 -4.32 5.88
N PHE A 66 -2.84 -3.25 5.93
CA PHE A 66 -3.05 -2.39 4.76
C PHE A 66 -1.77 -1.68 4.31
N VAL A 67 -0.95 -1.20 5.25
CA VAL A 67 0.35 -0.60 4.92
C VAL A 67 1.25 -1.61 4.23
N LEU A 68 1.40 -2.82 4.78
CA LEU A 68 2.21 -3.88 4.16
C LEU A 68 1.67 -4.30 2.79
N GLN A 69 0.35 -4.37 2.62
CA GLN A 69 -0.26 -4.68 1.33
C GLN A 69 0.01 -3.58 0.29
N LYS A 70 -0.11 -2.31 0.69
CA LYS A 70 0.22 -1.16 -0.14
C LYS A 70 1.69 -1.18 -0.57
N GLU A 71 2.61 -1.39 0.37
CA GLU A 71 4.05 -1.46 0.08
C GLU A 71 4.39 -2.61 -0.87
N LYS A 72 3.76 -3.79 -0.70
CA LYS A 72 3.91 -4.91 -1.64
C LYS A 72 3.42 -4.56 -3.05
N GLN A 73 2.27 -3.89 -3.17
CA GLN A 73 1.74 -3.46 -4.47
C GLN A 73 2.63 -2.39 -5.11
N GLU A 74 3.16 -1.46 -4.34
CA GLU A 74 4.14 -0.46 -4.79
C GLU A 74 5.43 -1.11 -5.30
N ALA A 75 5.96 -2.09 -4.57
CA ALA A 75 7.15 -2.84 -4.98
C ALA A 75 6.90 -3.62 -6.29
N GLU A 76 5.75 -4.28 -6.41
CA GLU A 76 5.39 -5.01 -7.62
C GLU A 76 5.19 -4.08 -8.82
N ARG A 77 4.57 -2.91 -8.62
CA ARG A 77 4.43 -1.87 -9.65
C ARG A 77 5.80 -1.45 -10.21
N LYS A 78 6.75 -1.13 -9.32
CA LYS A 78 8.12 -0.74 -9.70
C LYS A 78 8.84 -1.86 -10.45
N ARG A 79 8.64 -3.12 -10.04
CA ARG A 79 9.22 -4.28 -10.72
C ARG A 79 8.70 -4.43 -12.15
N VAL A 80 7.38 -4.30 -12.33
CA VAL A 80 6.75 -4.37 -13.67
C VAL A 80 7.20 -3.20 -14.55
N GLU A 81 7.29 -1.99 -13.99
CA GLU A 81 7.79 -0.81 -14.70
C GLU A 81 9.23 -1.00 -15.17
N ALA A 82 10.12 -1.47 -14.29
CA ALA A 82 11.51 -1.77 -14.64
C ALA A 82 11.62 -2.87 -15.72
N GLN A 83 10.79 -3.92 -15.64
CA GLN A 83 10.73 -4.97 -16.66
C GLN A 83 10.29 -4.40 -18.01
N GLY A 84 9.25 -3.56 -18.04
CA GLY A 84 8.77 -2.92 -19.26
C GLY A 84 9.84 -2.03 -19.91
N ILE A 85 10.60 -1.28 -19.11
CA ILE A 85 11.73 -0.48 -19.61
C ILE A 85 12.84 -1.38 -20.17
N ALA A 86 13.20 -2.46 -19.47
CA ALA A 86 14.22 -3.40 -19.92
C ALA A 86 13.81 -4.09 -21.23
N ASP A 87 12.56 -4.53 -21.36
CA ASP A 87 12.03 -5.14 -22.56
C ASP A 87 11.94 -4.12 -23.71
N TYR A 88 11.53 -2.89 -23.43
CA TYR A 88 11.55 -1.80 -24.41
C TYR A 88 12.96 -1.54 -24.94
N GLN A 89 13.95 -1.42 -24.05
CA GLN A 89 15.35 -1.23 -24.44
C GLN A 89 15.88 -2.41 -25.25
N LYS A 90 15.53 -3.64 -24.87
CA LYS A 90 15.90 -4.86 -25.60
C LYS A 90 15.30 -4.83 -27.02
N ILE A 91 14.00 -4.55 -27.16
CA ILE A 91 13.32 -4.43 -28.45
C ILE A 91 13.98 -3.33 -29.29
N LEU A 92 14.25 -2.16 -28.71
CA LEU A 92 14.93 -1.08 -29.40
C LEU A 92 16.31 -1.54 -29.91
N SER A 93 17.13 -2.14 -29.06
CA SER A 93 18.46 -2.62 -29.43
C SER A 93 18.42 -3.72 -30.51
N THR A 94 17.39 -4.56 -30.52
CA THR A 94 17.19 -5.55 -31.59
C THR A 94 16.66 -4.93 -32.89
N GLY A 95 15.91 -3.83 -32.79
CA GLY A 95 15.36 -3.10 -33.94
C GLY A 95 16.41 -2.22 -34.62
N LEU A 96 17.28 -1.58 -33.84
CA LEU A 96 18.46 -0.84 -34.29
C LEU A 96 19.55 -1.83 -34.74
N SER A 97 19.37 -2.43 -35.91
CA SER A 97 20.46 -3.07 -36.63
C SER A 97 21.58 -2.03 -36.87
N ASP A 98 22.85 -2.43 -36.79
CA ASP A 98 23.99 -1.57 -37.15
C ASP A 98 23.77 -0.84 -38.50
N LYS A 99 23.04 -1.48 -39.42
CA LYS A 99 22.65 -0.91 -40.71
C LYS A 99 21.65 0.26 -40.61
N GLN A 100 20.73 0.25 -39.65
CA GLN A 100 19.83 1.38 -39.39
C GLN A 100 20.57 2.56 -38.78
N LEU A 101 21.43 2.32 -37.77
CA LEU A 101 22.30 3.37 -37.21
C LEU A 101 23.20 3.99 -38.28
N GLN A 102 23.77 3.17 -39.16
CA GLN A 102 24.56 3.62 -40.30
C GLN A 102 23.72 4.41 -41.31
N TYR A 103 22.50 3.97 -41.61
CA TYR A 103 21.57 4.67 -42.50
C TYR A 103 21.13 6.03 -41.94
N GLU A 104 20.73 6.10 -40.68
CA GLU A 104 20.39 7.35 -39.97
C GLU A 104 21.59 8.29 -39.89
N SER A 105 22.80 7.74 -39.64
CA SER A 105 24.04 8.52 -39.67
C SER A 105 24.31 9.11 -41.06
N ILE A 106 24.07 8.35 -42.14
CA ILE A 106 24.20 8.83 -43.52
C ILE A 106 23.17 9.93 -43.83
N ILE A 107 21.92 9.80 -43.36
CA ILE A 107 20.91 10.84 -43.54
C ILE A 107 21.31 12.11 -42.79
N ALA A 108 21.69 12.00 -41.52
CA ALA A 108 22.16 13.14 -40.73
C ALA A 108 23.36 13.83 -41.39
N GLN A 109 24.33 13.05 -41.92
CA GLN A 109 25.45 13.58 -42.70
C GLN A 109 25.00 14.26 -44.00
N LYS A 110 24.00 13.72 -44.70
CA LYS A 110 23.45 14.30 -45.94
C LYS A 110 22.70 15.61 -45.67
N GLU A 111 21.98 15.70 -44.56
CA GLU A 111 21.30 16.94 -44.12
C GLU A 111 22.30 17.99 -43.67
N LEU A 112 23.33 17.59 -42.91
CA LEU A 112 24.47 18.43 -42.55
C LEU A 112 25.21 18.94 -43.81
N ALA A 113 25.44 18.09 -44.80
CA ALA A 113 26.09 18.45 -46.07
C ALA A 113 25.23 19.37 -46.96
N LYS A 114 23.91 19.38 -46.77
CA LYS A 114 22.97 20.27 -47.45
C LYS A 114 22.72 21.59 -46.70
N SER A 115 23.20 21.72 -45.47
CA SER A 115 23.04 22.93 -44.68
C SER A 115 23.87 24.08 -45.28
N PRO A 116 23.29 25.29 -45.43
CA PRO A 116 23.93 26.40 -46.14
C PRO A 116 25.13 27.05 -45.40
N ASN A 117 25.47 26.61 -44.18
CA ASN A 117 26.60 27.12 -43.42
C ASN A 117 27.77 26.12 -43.43
N ALA A 118 28.93 26.58 -43.90
CA ALA A 118 30.12 25.77 -44.16
C ALA A 118 30.62 24.99 -42.95
N LYS A 119 31.09 23.75 -43.17
CA LYS A 119 32.07 23.11 -42.28
C LYS A 119 32.85 21.97 -42.93
N VAL A 120 34.17 21.99 -42.71
CA VAL A 120 35.12 20.94 -43.11
C VAL A 120 34.98 19.75 -42.16
N ILE A 121 34.82 18.55 -42.74
CA ILE A 121 34.68 17.28 -42.01
C ILE A 121 36.02 16.54 -42.07
N ILE A 122 36.68 16.34 -40.92
CA ILE A 122 37.87 15.47 -40.82
C ILE A 122 37.45 14.17 -40.12
N MET A 123 37.35 13.09 -40.89
CA MET A 123 37.08 11.76 -40.36
C MET A 123 38.38 11.10 -39.90
N GLY A 124 38.66 11.19 -38.59
CA GLY A 124 39.69 10.41 -37.93
C GLY A 124 39.16 9.02 -37.58
N SER A 125 39.75 7.98 -38.16
CA SER A 125 39.46 6.59 -37.81
C SER A 125 39.86 6.32 -36.35
N SER A 126 38.97 5.65 -35.62
CA SER A 126 39.09 5.09 -34.26
C SER A 126 38.85 6.03 -33.05
N LYS A 127 37.62 5.93 -32.50
CA LYS A 127 37.26 6.12 -31.08
C LYS A 127 37.50 7.49 -30.42
N GLY A 128 36.85 8.57 -30.89
CA GLY A 128 36.69 9.73 -30.01
C GLY A 128 36.11 10.96 -30.68
N THR A 129 34.85 11.25 -30.34
CA THR A 129 34.15 12.54 -30.33
C THR A 129 34.36 13.48 -31.54
N PRO A 130 33.32 13.75 -32.36
CA PRO A 130 33.41 14.77 -33.40
C PRO A 130 33.58 16.16 -32.75
N ILE A 131 34.69 16.84 -33.05
CA ILE A 131 34.93 18.22 -32.63
C ILE A 131 34.42 19.16 -33.72
N ILE A 132 33.47 20.01 -33.37
CA ILE A 132 32.90 21.02 -34.24
C ILE A 132 33.64 22.34 -33.99
N LEU A 133 34.49 22.76 -34.92
CA LEU A 133 35.05 24.11 -34.93
C LEU A 133 34.26 24.98 -35.91
N GLY A 134 33.65 26.04 -35.41
CA GLY A 134 32.97 27.07 -36.20
C GLY A 134 33.90 28.24 -36.48
N ASN A 135 33.85 28.75 -37.71
CA ASN A 135 34.32 30.10 -37.99
C ASN A 135 33.31 30.78 -38.91
N ASN A 136 32.78 31.91 -38.42
CA ASN A 136 31.77 32.83 -39.00
C ASN A 136 30.56 32.19 -39.69
#